data_AF-A0A432TWV6-F1
#
_entry.id   AF-A0A432TWV6-F1
#
_cell.length_a   1.000
_cell.length_b   1.000
_cell.length_c   1.000
_cell.angle_alpha   90.00
_cell.angle_beta   90.00
_cell.angle_gamma   90.00
#
_symmetry.space_group_name_H-M   'P 1'
#
loop_
_entity.id
_entity.type
_entity.pdbx_description
1 polymer ?
#
loop_
_entity_poly.entity_id
_entity_poly.type
_entity_poly.pdbx_seq_one_letter_code
_entity_poly.pdbx_strand_id
1 'polypeptide(L)'
;SGAVRTLLASNSNLFCELSFRYMHRDSSRNIFLENWIDSGWLELIEDFPDRFLIGTDAHSNQQYRKYVKVIRSGLLSNLSPSAARKVAHENAQYLFGLQ
;
A
#
# COMPACT_ATOMS: atom_id res chain seq x y z
N SER A 1 -6.79 4.24 10.81
CA SER A 1 -5.97 5.18 10.01
C SER A 1 -5.71 6.54 10.69
N GLY A 2 -6.51 7.02 11.66
CA GLY A 2 -6.39 8.39 12.22
C GLY A 2 -5.02 8.78 12.81
N ALA A 3 -4.35 7.89 13.54
CA ALA A 3 -3.00 8.16 14.05
C ALA A 3 -1.98 8.31 12.90
N VAL A 4 -2.07 7.47 11.87
CA VAL A 4 -1.21 7.53 10.67
C VAL A 4 -1.45 8.83 9.90
N ARG A 5 -2.72 9.23 9.75
CA ARG A 5 -3.08 10.53 9.14
C ARG A 5 -2.37 11.69 9.83
N THR A 6 -2.42 11.71 11.16
CA THR A 6 -1.77 12.76 11.96
C THR A 6 -0.26 12.78 11.71
N LEU A 7 0.39 11.60 11.70
CA LEU A 7 1.82 11.50 11.44
C LEU A 7 2.20 12.00 10.03
N LEU A 8 1.44 11.61 9.00
CA LEU A 8 1.71 12.02 7.61
C LEU A 8 1.48 13.53 7.39
N ALA A 9 0.43 14.08 7.99
CA ALA A 9 0.12 15.50 7.92
C ALA A 9 1.18 16.37 8.62
N SER A 10 1.74 15.88 9.73
CA SER A 10 2.77 16.62 10.49
C SER A 10 4.19 16.45 9.96
N ASN A 11 4.47 15.45 9.11
CA ASN A 11 5.83 15.12 8.67
C ASN A 11 5.87 14.90 7.17
N SER A 12 6.18 15.95 6.38
CA SER A 12 6.15 15.93 4.91
C SER A 12 7.12 14.93 4.26
N ASN A 13 8.13 14.45 4.99
CA ASN A 13 9.13 13.49 4.52
C ASN A 13 8.84 12.03 4.93
N LEU A 14 7.72 11.77 5.60
CA LEU A 14 7.36 10.42 6.05
C LEU A 14 6.64 9.64 4.95
N PHE A 15 7.03 8.37 4.78
CA PHE A 15 6.41 7.39 3.89
C PHE A 15 5.91 6.17 4.69
N CYS A 16 4.87 5.52 4.17
CA CYS A 16 4.33 4.27 4.70
C CYS A 16 4.53 3.13 3.69
N GLU A 17 5.08 2.01 4.15
CA GLU A 17 5.25 0.79 3.38
C GLU A 17 4.19 -0.23 3.82
N LEU A 18 3.51 -0.85 2.85
CA LEU A 18 2.29 -1.65 3.08
C LEU A 18 2.50 -3.17 2.95
N SER A 19 3.74 -3.65 2.87
CA SER A 19 4.01 -5.09 2.79
C SER A 19 3.40 -5.82 3.97
N PHE A 20 2.85 -7.00 3.68
CA PHE A 20 2.25 -7.89 4.67
C PHE A 20 1.12 -7.26 5.53
N ARG A 21 0.56 -6.11 5.10
CA ARG A 21 -0.71 -5.55 5.59
C ARG A 21 -1.93 -6.19 4.90
N TYR A 22 -1.74 -7.40 4.37
CA TYR A 22 -2.71 -8.22 3.68
C TYR A 22 -2.35 -9.69 3.92
N MET A 23 -3.35 -10.57 3.95
CA MET A 23 -3.18 -12.01 4.25
C MET A 23 -2.40 -12.32 5.55
N HIS A 24 -2.39 -11.38 6.49
CA HIS A 24 -1.87 -11.60 7.83
C HIS A 24 -2.80 -12.56 8.59
N ARG A 25 -2.21 -13.44 9.42
CA ARG A 25 -2.96 -14.45 10.20
C ARG A 25 -3.95 -13.81 11.18
N ASP A 26 -3.48 -12.77 11.88
CA ASP A 26 -4.36 -11.88 12.64
C ASP A 26 -5.03 -10.92 11.66
N SER A 27 -6.34 -11.09 11.47
CA SER A 27 -7.14 -10.35 10.51
C SER A 27 -7.24 -8.86 10.83
N SER A 28 -7.07 -8.46 12.10
CA SER A 28 -7.08 -7.05 12.50
C SER A 28 -5.93 -6.23 11.91
N ARG A 29 -4.89 -6.93 11.44
CA ARG A 29 -3.73 -6.33 10.76
C ARG A 29 -3.90 -6.21 9.24
N ASN A 30 -4.94 -6.80 8.67
CA ASN A 30 -5.22 -6.64 7.24
C ASN A 30 -5.89 -5.30 6.99
N ILE A 31 -5.39 -4.57 6.01
CA ILE A 31 -6.01 -3.34 5.51
C ILE A 31 -6.62 -3.55 4.13
N PHE A 32 -6.25 -4.64 3.43
CA PHE A 32 -6.89 -5.10 2.21
C PHE A 32 -6.74 -6.62 2.01
N LEU A 33 -7.56 -7.19 1.13
CA LEU A 33 -7.57 -8.57 0.63
C LEU A 33 -7.96 -8.56 -0.87
N GLU A 34 -8.06 -9.72 -1.54
CA GLU A 34 -8.26 -9.81 -3.00
C GLU A 34 -9.45 -8.98 -3.54
N ASN A 35 -10.52 -8.77 -2.76
CA ASN A 35 -11.74 -8.06 -3.18
C ASN A 35 -12.27 -7.13 -2.08
N TRP A 36 -11.40 -6.65 -1.19
CA TRP A 36 -11.81 -5.80 -0.08
C TRP A 36 -10.66 -4.89 0.33
N ILE A 37 -10.97 -3.66 0.70
CA ILE A 37 -10.05 -2.71 1.33
C ILE A 37 -10.79 -2.00 2.45
N ASP A 38 -10.09 -1.74 3.55
CA ASP A 38 -10.62 -0.91 4.62
C ASP A 38 -10.83 0.53 4.12
N SER A 39 -12.06 1.03 4.21
CA SER A 39 -12.42 2.36 3.70
C SER A 39 -11.57 3.50 4.26
N GLY A 40 -11.20 3.42 5.55
CA GLY A 40 -10.38 4.45 6.19
C GLY A 40 -8.91 4.42 5.78
N TRP A 41 -8.41 3.27 5.30
CA TRP A 41 -7.11 3.18 4.64
C TRP A 41 -7.17 3.61 3.18
N LEU A 42 -8.24 3.26 2.46
CA LEU A 42 -8.45 3.71 1.09
C LEU A 42 -8.45 5.25 1.02
N GLU A 43 -9.28 5.91 1.83
CA GLU A 43 -9.35 7.37 1.91
C GLU A 43 -7.99 7.98 2.29
N LEU A 44 -7.28 7.38 3.25
CA LEU A 44 -5.96 7.87 3.65
C LEU A 44 -4.93 7.79 2.51
N ILE A 45 -4.94 6.72 1.72
CA ILE A 45 -4.02 6.57 0.59
C ILE A 45 -4.38 7.56 -0.52
N GLU A 46 -5.66 7.80 -0.79
CA GLU A 46 -6.10 8.80 -1.78
C GLU A 46 -5.74 10.24 -1.37
N ASP A 47 -5.79 10.55 -0.07
CA ASP A 47 -5.43 11.88 0.44
C ASP A 47 -3.92 12.14 0.46
N PHE A 48 -3.10 11.08 0.55
CA PHE A 48 -1.63 11.18 0.57
C PHE A 48 -0.98 10.19 -0.41
N PRO A 49 -1.33 10.23 -1.72
CA PRO A 49 -0.99 9.16 -2.65
C PRO A 49 0.50 9.11 -2.97
N ASP A 50 1.23 10.19 -2.70
CA ASP A 50 2.68 10.33 -2.81
C ASP A 50 3.45 9.80 -1.58
N ARG A 51 2.75 9.21 -0.60
CA ARG A 51 3.33 8.83 0.71
C ARG A 51 3.19 7.35 1.05
N PHE A 52 2.74 6.54 0.09
CA PHE A 52 2.56 5.10 0.27
C PHE A 52 3.35 4.29 -0.75
N LEU A 53 3.86 3.15 -0.31
CA LEU A 53 4.59 2.16 -1.09
C LEU A 53 3.97 0.79 -0.85
N ILE A 54 4.04 -0.10 -1.85
CA ILE A 54 3.68 -1.50 -1.66
C ILE A 54 4.82 -2.43 -2.11
N GLY A 55 5.31 -3.25 -1.19
CA GLY A 55 6.12 -4.42 -1.47
C GLY A 55 5.33 -5.72 -1.23
N THR A 56 6.00 -6.85 -1.47
CA THR A 56 5.38 -8.17 -1.26
C THR A 56 5.77 -8.85 0.06
N ASP A 57 6.95 -8.53 0.60
CA ASP A 57 7.62 -9.32 1.65
C ASP A 57 7.63 -10.84 1.34
N ALA A 58 7.79 -11.19 0.06
CA ALA A 58 7.83 -12.57 -0.38
C ALA A 58 9.23 -13.17 -0.21
N HIS A 59 9.30 -14.37 0.34
CA HIS A 59 10.54 -15.17 0.47
C HIS A 59 10.61 -16.34 -0.51
N SER A 60 9.65 -16.45 -1.44
CA SER A 60 9.67 -17.44 -2.51
C SER A 60 8.89 -16.98 -3.74
N ASN A 61 9.19 -17.58 -4.90
CA ASN A 61 8.45 -17.32 -6.15
C ASN A 61 6.96 -17.62 -6.05
N GLN A 62 6.58 -18.64 -5.26
CA GLN A 62 5.17 -18.98 -5.04
C GLN A 62 4.48 -17.89 -4.22
N GLN A 63 5.13 -17.42 -3.15
CA GLN A 63 4.62 -16.30 -2.35
C GLN A 63 4.50 -15.04 -3.18
N TYR A 64 5.54 -14.69 -3.95
CA TYR A 64 5.54 -13.51 -4.80
C TYR A 64 4.35 -13.50 -5.77
N ARG A 65 4.13 -14.58 -6.53
CA ARG A 65 2.99 -14.68 -7.46
C ARG A 65 1.65 -14.56 -6.74
N LYS A 66 1.50 -15.19 -5.57
CA LYS A 66 0.29 -15.10 -4.76
C LYS A 66 0.05 -13.66 -4.30
N TYR A 67 1.08 -13.01 -3.76
CA TYR A 67 0.98 -11.69 -3.13
C TYR A 67 0.73 -10.59 -4.15
N VAL A 68 1.42 -10.64 -5.30
CA VAL A 68 1.18 -9.71 -6.41
C VAL A 68 -0.27 -9.80 -6.91
N LYS A 69 -0.87 -11.00 -6.94
CA LYS A 69 -2.29 -11.14 -7.30
C LYS A 69 -3.18 -10.37 -6.30
N VAL A 70 -2.97 -10.55 -4.99
CA VAL A 70 -3.75 -9.86 -3.95
C VAL A 70 -3.55 -8.35 -3.99
N ILE A 71 -2.31 -7.89 -4.18
CA ILE A 71 -2.00 -6.46 -4.31
C ILE A 71 -2.74 -5.85 -5.52
N ARG A 72 -2.71 -6.52 -6.68
CA ARG A 72 -3.34 -6.02 -7.90
C ARG A 72 -4.86 -6.03 -7.83
N SER A 73 -5.46 -7.12 -7.36
CA SER A 73 -6.93 -7.25 -7.34
C SER A 73 -7.57 -6.56 -6.14
N GLY A 74 -6.81 -6.38 -5.05
CA GLY A 74 -7.26 -5.76 -3.81
C GLY A 74 -6.87 -4.29 -3.71
N LEU A 75 -5.61 -4.00 -3.36
CA LEU A 75 -5.17 -2.62 -3.11
C LEU A 75 -5.27 -1.74 -4.35
N LEU A 76 -4.59 -2.12 -5.44
CA LEU A 76 -4.41 -1.23 -6.59
C LEU A 76 -5.67 -1.03 -7.43
N SER A 77 -6.56 -2.02 -7.47
CA SER A 77 -7.83 -1.96 -8.20
C SER A 77 -8.86 -1.01 -7.57
N ASN A 78 -8.74 -0.76 -6.26
CA ASN A 78 -9.65 0.10 -5.51
C ASN A 78 -9.17 1.56 -5.44
N LEU A 79 -7.95 1.85 -5.88
CA LEU A 79 -7.38 3.19 -5.94
C LEU A 79 -7.70 3.88 -7.28
N SER A 80 -7.73 5.20 -7.25
CA SER A 80 -7.72 6.04 -8.45
C SER A 80 -6.50 5.70 -9.31
N PRO A 81 -6.60 5.79 -10.65
CA PRO A 81 -5.49 5.43 -11.53
C PRO A 81 -4.18 6.17 -11.21
N SER A 82 -4.27 7.41 -10.69
CA SER A 82 -3.10 8.17 -10.27
C SER A 82 -2.51 7.66 -8.96
N ALA A 83 -3.33 7.38 -7.94
CA ALA A 83 -2.85 6.84 -6.67
C ALA A 83 -2.26 5.44 -6.86
N ALA A 84 -2.93 4.60 -7.67
CA ALA A 84 -2.46 3.25 -7.98
C ALA A 84 -1.04 3.26 -8.58
N ARG A 85 -0.73 4.14 -9.54
CA ARG A 85 0.63 4.24 -10.12
C ARG A 85 1.68 4.68 -9.10
N LYS A 86 1.36 5.72 -8.31
CA LYS A 86 2.25 6.22 -7.25
C LYS A 86 2.61 5.15 -6.25
N VAL A 87 1.59 4.46 -5.72
CA VAL A 87 1.75 3.38 -4.74
C VAL A 87 2.48 2.18 -5.34
N ALA A 88 2.15 1.82 -6.59
CA ALA A 88 2.72 0.65 -7.25
C ALA A 88 4.21 0.81 -7.58
N HIS A 89 4.67 2.00 -7.98
CA HIS A 89 6.08 2.19 -8.32
C HIS A 89 6.62 3.62 -8.24
N GLU A 90 5.88 4.68 -8.58
CA GLU A 90 6.49 6.01 -8.76
C GLU A 90 7.09 6.55 -7.46
N ASN A 91 6.44 6.32 -6.31
CA ASN A 91 6.97 6.72 -5.01
C ASN A 91 8.26 5.97 -4.66
N ALA A 92 8.36 4.68 -5.03
CA ALA A 92 9.58 3.90 -4.81
C ALA A 92 10.71 4.42 -5.71
N GLN A 93 10.41 4.73 -6.97
CA GLN A 93 11.38 5.29 -7.90
C GLN A 93 11.94 6.63 -7.41
N TYR A 94 11.05 7.50 -6.90
CA TYR A 94 11.47 8.77 -6.28
C TYR A 94 12.35 8.53 -5.04
N LEU A 95 11.89 7.72 -4.09
CA LEU A 95 12.58 7.51 -2.82
C LEU A 95 13.95 6.84 -2.97
N PHE A 96 14.07 5.93 -3.94
CA PHE A 96 15.30 5.15 -4.16
C PHE A 96 16.16 5.68 -5.31
N GLY A 97 15.79 6.78 -5.96
CA GLY A 97 16.57 7.37 -7.05
C GLY A 97 16.70 6.46 -8.28
N LEU A 98 15.61 5.78 -8.65
CA LEU A 98 15.58 4.79 -9.75
C LEU A 98 15.03 5.39 -11.06
N GLN A 99 15.22 6.69 -11.28
CA GLN A 99 14.83 7.40 -12.50
C GLN A 99 15.96 7.38 -13.54
#